data_AF-A0A250XYE3-F1
#
_entry.id   AF-A0A250XYE3-F1
#
_cell.length_a   1.000
_cell.length_b   1.000
_cell.length_c   1.000
_cell.angle_alpha   90.00
_cell.angle_beta   90.00
_cell.angle_gamma   90.00
#
_symmetry.space_group_name_H-M   'P 1'
#
loop_
_entity.id
_entity.type
_entity.pdbx_description
1 polymer ?
#
loop_
_entity_poly.entity_id
_entity_poly.type
_entity_poly.pdbx_seq_one_letter_code
_entity_poly.pdbx_strand_id
1 'polypeptide(L)'
;MSHGPKQPGAAAAPAGGKAPGQHGGFVVAVKQERCEGPRAGEKGSHEEEPVKKRGWPKGKKRKKILPNGPKAPVTGYVRFLNERREQIRTRHPDLPFPEITKMLGAEWSKLQPAEKQRYLDEAEKEKQQYLKELRAYQQSEAYKVCTEKIQEKKIKKEDSGSGLMNTLLNGHKGGDCDGFSTFDVPIFTEEFLDQNKAREAELRRLRKMNVAFEEQNAVLQRHTQSMSSARERLEQELALEERRTLALQQQLQAVRQALTASFASLPVPGTGETPTLSTLDFYMARLHGAIERDPAQHERLIVRIKEILAQVASEHL
;
A
#
# COMPACT_ATOMS: atom_id res chain seq x y z
N MET A 1 71.33 8.63 4.20
CA MET A 1 70.00 9.23 3.92
C MET A 1 68.98 8.13 4.15
N SER A 2 68.83 7.74 5.40
CA SER A 2 67.70 8.09 6.30
C SER A 2 66.57 7.07 6.15
N HIS A 3 66.75 5.88 6.73
CA HIS A 3 66.21 5.41 8.04
C HIS A 3 64.86 4.67 7.87
N GLY A 4 64.88 3.34 8.08
CA GLY A 4 63.69 2.57 8.48
C GLY A 4 63.35 2.82 9.97
N PRO A 5 62.70 1.90 10.74
CA PRO A 5 62.18 0.56 10.41
C PRO A 5 60.81 0.23 11.11
N LYS A 6 60.47 -1.08 11.20
CA LYS A 6 59.61 -1.79 12.19
C LYS A 6 58.12 -2.14 11.86
N GLN A 7 57.91 -3.44 11.62
CA GLN A 7 56.81 -4.29 12.15
C GLN A 7 56.96 -4.45 13.70
N PRO A 8 56.06 -5.05 14.53
CA PRO A 8 54.93 -5.99 14.26
C PRO A 8 53.65 -5.83 15.15
N GLY A 9 52.64 -6.71 14.99
CA GLY A 9 51.95 -7.32 16.14
C GLY A 9 50.44 -7.10 16.38
N ALA A 10 49.69 -8.20 16.24
CA ALA A 10 48.66 -8.73 17.15
C ALA A 10 47.20 -8.18 17.23
N ALA A 11 46.29 -9.12 16.93
CA ALA A 11 45.07 -9.48 17.67
C ALA A 11 43.80 -8.60 17.63
N ALA A 12 42.71 -9.19 17.11
CA ALA A 12 41.37 -9.38 17.76
C ALA A 12 40.21 -9.30 16.74
N ALA A 13 39.40 -10.35 16.67
CA ALA A 13 38.08 -10.40 16.04
C ALA A 13 37.01 -9.72 16.95
N PRO A 14 35.69 -9.77 16.65
CA PRO A 14 34.94 -9.50 15.42
C PRO A 14 33.87 -8.38 15.62
N ALA A 15 33.41 -7.74 14.55
CA ALA A 15 32.16 -6.97 14.51
C ALA A 15 31.60 -7.14 13.08
N GLY A 16 30.36 -7.56 12.82
CA GLY A 16 29.10 -7.11 13.38
C GLY A 16 28.32 -6.52 12.20
N GLY A 17 27.28 -7.19 11.70
CA GLY A 17 26.57 -6.70 10.51
C GLY A 17 25.59 -7.71 9.90
N LYS A 18 24.48 -7.90 10.60
CA LYS A 18 23.37 -8.81 10.34
C LYS A 18 22.63 -8.44 9.04
N ALA A 19 22.58 -9.37 8.08
CA ALA A 19 21.70 -9.32 6.92
C ALA A 19 20.24 -9.69 7.33
N PRO A 20 19.21 -9.08 6.72
CA PRO A 20 17.83 -9.35 7.07
C PRO A 20 17.21 -10.49 6.23
N GLY A 21 16.38 -11.29 6.90
CA GLY A 21 14.99 -11.49 6.48
C GLY A 21 14.74 -12.52 5.38
N GLN A 22 14.71 -13.78 5.80
CA GLN A 22 14.21 -14.93 5.06
C GLN A 22 12.71 -14.77 4.75
N HIS A 23 12.36 -14.66 3.47
CA HIS A 23 10.96 -14.72 3.00
C HIS A 23 10.51 -16.18 2.94
N GLY A 24 9.41 -16.48 3.62
CA GLY A 24 8.78 -17.80 3.67
C GLY A 24 8.41 -18.33 2.28
N GLY A 25 8.84 -19.57 2.02
CA GLY A 25 8.52 -20.31 0.81
C GLY A 25 7.06 -20.76 0.81
N PHE A 26 6.31 -20.33 -0.21
CA PHE A 26 5.01 -20.90 -0.53
C PHE A 26 5.24 -22.11 -1.44
N VAL A 27 5.18 -23.30 -0.84
CA VAL A 27 5.19 -24.60 -1.53
C VAL A 27 3.85 -24.79 -2.22
N VAL A 28 3.82 -24.81 -3.56
CA VAL A 28 2.63 -25.23 -4.32
C VAL A 28 2.80 -26.69 -4.69
N ALA A 29 1.92 -27.51 -4.10
CA ALA A 29 1.83 -28.94 -4.32
C ALA A 29 1.58 -29.29 -5.80
N VAL A 30 2.46 -30.12 -6.34
CA VAL A 30 2.25 -30.84 -7.60
C VAL A 30 1.28 -31.98 -7.31
N LYS A 31 0.03 -31.87 -7.81
CA LYS A 31 -0.93 -32.97 -7.78
C LYS A 31 -0.79 -33.77 -9.08
N GLN A 32 -0.24 -34.97 -8.89
CA GLN A 32 0.02 -36.00 -9.88
C GLN A 32 -1.29 -36.72 -10.24
N GLU A 33 -1.64 -36.76 -11.52
CA GLU A 33 -2.76 -37.55 -12.05
C GLU A 33 -2.32 -39.02 -12.18
N ARG A 34 -3.08 -39.94 -11.58
CA ARG A 34 -2.92 -41.39 -11.73
C ARG A 34 -4.17 -41.93 -12.42
N CYS A 35 -3.98 -42.58 -13.57
CA CYS A 35 -4.98 -43.41 -14.23
C CYS A 35 -5.29 -44.66 -13.40
N GLU A 36 -6.58 -45.01 -13.22
CA GLU A 36 -7.09 -46.38 -13.13
C GLU A 36 -8.52 -46.45 -13.70
N GLY A 37 -8.84 -47.56 -14.39
CA GLY A 37 -10.16 -47.87 -14.98
C GLY A 37 -11.05 -48.78 -14.08
N PRO A 38 -12.02 -49.54 -14.62
CA PRO A 38 -13.46 -49.24 -14.48
C PRO A 38 -14.31 -50.34 -13.78
N ARG A 39 -15.53 -49.98 -13.29
CA ARG A 39 -16.77 -50.82 -13.18
C ARG A 39 -17.93 -50.00 -12.57
N ALA A 40 -19.01 -49.71 -13.32
CA ALA A 40 -20.25 -50.48 -13.54
C ALA A 40 -21.34 -50.28 -12.46
N GLY A 41 -22.50 -49.72 -12.84
CA GLY A 41 -23.72 -49.70 -12.02
C GLY A 41 -24.79 -48.65 -12.36
N GLU A 42 -25.73 -49.05 -13.22
CA GLU A 42 -27.18 -48.70 -13.23
C GLU A 42 -27.77 -47.41 -13.82
N LYS A 43 -29.01 -47.63 -14.31
CA LYS A 43 -29.83 -46.92 -15.29
C LYS A 43 -30.41 -45.58 -14.81
N GLY A 44 -30.58 -44.65 -15.75
CA GLY A 44 -31.50 -43.52 -15.65
C GLY A 44 -31.63 -42.77 -16.97
N SER A 45 -32.81 -42.83 -17.58
CA SER A 45 -33.24 -42.22 -18.83
C SER A 45 -33.23 -40.69 -18.81
N HIS A 46 -32.69 -40.04 -19.84
CA HIS A 46 -33.18 -38.74 -20.29
C HIS A 46 -32.84 -38.48 -21.77
N GLU A 47 -33.83 -37.88 -22.44
CA GLU A 47 -33.96 -37.61 -23.87
C GLU A 47 -32.80 -36.85 -24.53
N GLU A 48 -32.57 -37.14 -25.81
CA GLU A 48 -31.69 -36.40 -26.72
C GLU A 48 -32.24 -34.98 -26.98
N GLU A 49 -31.42 -33.97 -26.69
CA GLU A 49 -31.59 -32.59 -27.16
C GLU A 49 -30.37 -32.18 -28.02
N PRO A 50 -30.56 -31.50 -29.16
CA PRO A 50 -29.52 -31.29 -30.15
C PRO A 50 -28.47 -30.26 -29.69
N VAL A 51 -27.20 -30.63 -29.87
CA VAL A 51 -26.02 -29.80 -29.57
C VAL A 51 -26.01 -28.54 -30.43
N LYS A 52 -26.51 -27.43 -29.87
CA LYS A 52 -26.31 -26.08 -30.43
C LYS A 52 -24.84 -25.71 -30.29
N LYS A 53 -24.15 -25.62 -31.44
CA LYS A 53 -22.79 -25.10 -31.60
C LYS A 53 -22.65 -23.75 -30.87
N ARG A 54 -22.05 -23.77 -29.68
CA ARG A 54 -21.64 -22.56 -28.96
C ARG A 54 -20.58 -21.85 -29.81
N GLY A 55 -20.99 -20.77 -30.48
CA GLY A 55 -20.08 -19.84 -31.13
C GLY A 55 -19.06 -19.31 -30.12
N TRP A 56 -17.79 -19.29 -30.53
CA TRP A 56 -16.71 -18.74 -29.72
C TRP A 56 -17.02 -17.30 -29.29
N PRO A 57 -16.83 -16.93 -28.01
CA PRO A 57 -17.05 -15.56 -27.56
C PRO A 57 -16.09 -14.63 -28.31
N LYS A 58 -16.63 -13.72 -29.13
CA LYS A 58 -15.87 -12.63 -29.75
C LYS A 58 -15.07 -11.92 -28.65
N GLY A 59 -13.74 -12.06 -28.72
CA GLY A 59 -12.82 -11.50 -27.74
C GLY A 59 -13.08 -10.02 -27.49
N LYS A 60 -12.97 -9.61 -26.23
CA LYS A 60 -13.03 -8.20 -25.81
C LYS A 60 -12.19 -7.36 -26.78
N LYS A 61 -12.85 -6.42 -27.49
CA LYS A 61 -12.15 -5.42 -28.32
C LYS A 61 -11.07 -4.78 -27.45
N ARG A 62 -9.80 -4.87 -27.88
CA ARG A 62 -8.67 -4.20 -27.23
C ARG A 62 -9.04 -2.73 -27.05
N LYS A 63 -8.88 -2.20 -25.83
CA LYS A 63 -9.05 -0.77 -25.55
C LYS A 63 -8.27 0.01 -26.60
N LYS A 64 -8.91 1.00 -27.23
CA LYS A 64 -8.26 1.85 -28.24
C LYS A 64 -6.94 2.36 -27.64
N ILE A 65 -5.84 2.06 -28.32
CA ILE A 65 -4.52 2.61 -27.99
C ILE A 65 -4.72 4.12 -27.93
N LEU A 66 -4.37 4.72 -26.80
CA LEU A 66 -4.29 6.18 -26.71
C LEU A 66 -3.32 6.64 -27.81
N PRO A 67 -3.61 7.70 -28.58
CA PRO A 67 -2.88 8.04 -29.80
C PRO A 67 -1.34 8.05 -29.65
N ASN A 68 -0.82 8.30 -28.43
CA ASN A 68 0.61 8.37 -28.13
C ASN A 68 1.05 7.48 -26.95
N GLY A 69 0.27 6.48 -26.55
CA GLY A 69 0.64 5.59 -25.45
C GLY A 69 1.66 4.52 -25.85
N PRO A 70 2.48 4.00 -24.91
CA PRO A 70 3.37 2.88 -25.20
C PRO A 70 2.54 1.68 -25.71
N LYS A 71 3.12 0.88 -26.62
CA LYS A 71 2.44 -0.28 -27.23
C LYS A 71 2.53 -1.48 -26.29
N ALA A 72 1.40 -2.17 -26.09
CA ALA A 72 1.37 -3.35 -25.23
C ALA A 72 2.32 -4.45 -25.74
N PRO A 73 3.16 -5.04 -24.87
CA PRO A 73 4.10 -6.08 -25.26
C PRO A 73 3.36 -7.36 -25.65
N VAL A 74 4.01 -8.14 -26.51
CA VAL A 74 3.50 -9.46 -26.93
C VAL A 74 3.80 -10.50 -25.86
N THR A 75 2.93 -11.50 -25.72
CA THR A 75 3.18 -12.61 -24.78
C THR A 75 4.32 -13.50 -25.28
N GLY A 76 4.94 -14.28 -24.39
CA GLY A 76 6.06 -15.17 -24.76
C GLY A 76 5.71 -16.16 -25.88
N TYR A 77 4.48 -16.68 -25.86
CA TYR A 77 3.97 -17.50 -26.97
C TYR A 77 3.89 -16.72 -28.30
N VAL A 78 3.36 -15.50 -28.28
CA VAL A 78 3.23 -14.68 -29.50
C VAL A 78 4.61 -14.23 -30.01
N ARG A 79 5.57 -13.99 -29.10
CA ARG A 79 6.98 -13.73 -29.45
C ARG A 79 7.57 -14.90 -30.22
N PHE A 80 7.46 -16.11 -29.68
CA PHE A 80 7.91 -17.34 -30.34
C PHE A 80 7.24 -17.52 -31.71
N LEU A 81 5.91 -17.33 -31.78
CA LEU A 81 5.18 -17.41 -33.04
C LEU A 81 5.68 -16.39 -34.07
N ASN A 82 5.96 -15.15 -33.67
CA ASN A 82 6.44 -14.11 -34.59
C ASN A 82 7.84 -14.42 -35.13
N GLU A 83 8.75 -14.86 -34.26
CA GLU A 83 10.13 -15.22 -34.64
C GLU A 83 10.15 -16.42 -35.59
N ARG A 84 9.42 -17.50 -35.26
CA ARG A 84 9.37 -18.71 -36.08
C ARG A 84 8.51 -18.56 -37.33
N ARG A 85 7.45 -17.75 -37.31
CA ARG A 85 6.63 -17.48 -38.50
C ARG A 85 7.45 -16.88 -39.62
N GLU A 86 8.36 -15.97 -39.32
CA GLU A 86 9.22 -15.38 -40.36
C GLU A 86 10.12 -16.45 -40.98
N GLN A 87 10.73 -17.31 -40.15
CA GLN A 87 11.57 -18.43 -40.62
C GLN A 87 10.81 -19.44 -41.49
N ILE A 88 9.59 -19.82 -41.10
CA ILE A 88 8.75 -20.74 -41.88
C ILE A 88 8.27 -20.10 -43.17
N ARG A 89 7.98 -18.79 -43.17
CA ARG A 89 7.53 -18.09 -44.38
C ARG A 89 8.65 -17.91 -45.41
N THR A 90 9.91 -17.78 -44.97
CA THR A 90 11.06 -17.79 -45.90
C THR A 90 11.29 -19.18 -46.52
N ARG A 91 11.04 -20.26 -45.76
CA ARG A 91 11.23 -21.64 -46.25
C ARG A 91 10.07 -22.17 -47.06
N HIS A 92 8.86 -21.72 -46.76
CA HIS A 92 7.61 -22.15 -47.38
C HIS A 92 6.75 -20.93 -47.72
N PRO A 93 7.11 -20.17 -48.77
CA PRO A 93 6.36 -18.98 -49.17
C PRO A 93 4.94 -19.31 -49.68
N ASP A 94 4.71 -20.54 -50.14
CA ASP A 94 3.43 -20.99 -50.72
C ASP A 94 2.38 -21.41 -49.67
N LEU A 95 2.78 -21.53 -48.39
CA LEU A 95 1.87 -21.97 -47.34
C LEU A 95 1.02 -20.81 -46.80
N PRO A 96 -0.31 -21.01 -46.66
CA PRO A 96 -1.20 -19.99 -46.14
C PRO A 96 -0.99 -19.78 -44.63
N PHE A 97 -1.17 -18.53 -44.19
CA PHE A 97 -0.96 -18.09 -42.81
C PHE A 97 -1.61 -18.97 -41.71
N PRO A 98 -2.84 -19.50 -41.87
CA PRO A 98 -3.47 -20.37 -40.88
C PRO A 98 -2.69 -21.68 -40.66
N GLU A 99 -2.16 -22.27 -41.73
CA GLU A 99 -1.41 -23.54 -41.67
C GLU A 99 -0.05 -23.33 -40.99
N ILE A 100 0.64 -22.23 -41.30
CA ILE A 100 1.88 -21.84 -40.60
C ILE A 100 1.61 -21.67 -39.10
N THR A 101 0.54 -20.97 -38.73
CA THR A 101 0.21 -20.73 -37.32
C THR A 101 -0.16 -22.03 -36.58
N LYS A 102 -0.81 -22.97 -37.26
CA LYS A 102 -1.14 -24.30 -36.72
C LYS A 102 0.11 -25.14 -36.45
N MET A 103 1.06 -25.17 -37.39
CA MET A 103 2.34 -25.87 -37.21
C MET A 103 3.14 -25.30 -36.03
N LEU A 104 3.22 -23.97 -35.94
CA LEU A 104 3.95 -23.31 -34.85
C LEU A 104 3.29 -23.51 -33.48
N GLY A 105 1.96 -23.62 -33.41
CA GLY A 105 1.27 -23.98 -32.16
C GLY A 105 1.63 -25.38 -31.67
N ALA A 106 1.76 -26.33 -32.60
CA ALA A 106 2.23 -27.68 -32.30
C ALA A 106 3.71 -27.69 -31.87
N GLU A 107 4.55 -26.88 -32.53
CA GLU A 107 5.97 -26.73 -32.17
C GLU A 107 6.15 -26.15 -30.77
N TRP A 108 5.40 -25.11 -30.41
CA TRP A 108 5.40 -24.54 -29.05
C TRP A 108 5.02 -25.54 -27.97
N SER A 109 4.13 -26.49 -28.30
CA SER A 109 3.69 -27.53 -27.37
C SER A 109 4.74 -28.62 -27.18
N LYS A 110 5.60 -28.84 -28.19
CA LYS A 110 6.71 -29.80 -28.18
C LYS A 110 8.05 -29.18 -27.76
N LEU A 111 8.13 -27.87 -27.62
CA LEU A 111 9.33 -27.13 -27.26
C LEU A 111 9.83 -27.54 -25.87
N GLN A 112 11.14 -27.54 -25.66
CA GLN A 112 11.71 -27.86 -24.36
C GLN A 112 11.26 -26.85 -23.29
N PRO A 113 11.02 -27.29 -22.04
CA PRO A 113 10.62 -26.38 -20.95
C PRO A 113 11.60 -25.22 -20.75
N ALA A 114 12.91 -25.44 -20.93
CA ALA A 114 13.93 -24.41 -20.78
C ALA A 114 13.82 -23.30 -21.84
N GLU A 115 13.62 -23.66 -23.11
CA GLU A 115 13.45 -22.70 -24.20
C GLU A 115 12.11 -21.96 -24.08
N LYS A 116 11.05 -22.69 -23.70
CA LYS A 116 9.74 -22.11 -23.42
C LYS A 116 9.81 -21.09 -22.29
N GLN A 117 10.56 -21.40 -21.22
CA GLN A 117 10.76 -20.49 -20.09
C GLN A 117 11.51 -19.23 -20.51
N ARG A 118 12.56 -19.34 -21.34
CA ARG A 118 13.28 -18.17 -21.87
C ARG A 118 12.33 -17.17 -22.54
N TYR A 119 11.42 -17.65 -23.40
CA TYR A 119 10.43 -16.79 -24.07
C TYR A 119 9.42 -16.17 -23.11
N LEU A 120 9.05 -16.87 -22.04
CA LEU A 120 8.16 -16.34 -21.00
C LEU A 120 8.85 -15.28 -20.15
N ASP A 121 10.11 -15.50 -19.76
CA ASP A 121 10.91 -14.59 -18.96
C ASP A 121 11.20 -13.28 -19.72
N GLU A 122 11.54 -13.38 -21.01
CA GLU A 122 11.71 -12.20 -21.88
C GLU A 122 10.42 -11.38 -22.02
N ALA A 123 9.29 -12.06 -22.19
CA ALA A 123 7.99 -11.40 -22.27
C ALA A 123 7.58 -10.74 -20.94
N GLU A 124 7.93 -11.35 -19.80
CA GLU A 124 7.67 -10.76 -18.48
C GLU A 124 8.57 -9.54 -18.25
N LYS A 125 9.83 -9.58 -18.68
CA LYS A 125 10.74 -8.43 -18.63
C LYS A 125 10.19 -7.24 -19.43
N GLU A 126 9.72 -7.48 -20.66
CA GLU A 126 9.10 -6.45 -21.48
C GLU A 126 7.77 -5.95 -20.91
N LYS A 127 6.97 -6.83 -20.32
CA LYS A 127 5.77 -6.45 -19.58
C LYS A 127 6.09 -5.52 -18.42
N GLN A 128 7.13 -5.80 -17.65
CA GLN A 128 7.56 -4.91 -16.57
C GLN A 128 8.05 -3.56 -17.09
N GLN A 129 8.81 -3.54 -18.18
CA GLN A 129 9.25 -2.29 -18.81
C GLN A 129 8.08 -1.45 -19.33
N TYR A 130 7.15 -2.08 -20.05
CA TYR A 130 5.92 -1.43 -20.51
C TYR A 130 5.10 -0.85 -19.36
N LEU A 131 4.98 -1.55 -18.23
CA LEU A 131 4.25 -1.04 -17.07
C LEU A 131 4.92 0.19 -16.47
N LYS A 132 6.27 0.25 -16.45
CA LYS A 132 7.02 1.43 -16.01
C LYS A 132 6.82 2.60 -16.97
N GLU A 133 6.95 2.38 -18.27
CA GLU A 133 6.72 3.39 -19.31
C GLU A 133 5.28 3.90 -19.31
N LEU A 134 4.30 3.00 -19.13
CA LEU A 134 2.89 3.34 -19.03
C LEU A 134 2.60 4.19 -17.78
N ARG A 135 3.24 3.89 -16.64
CA ARG A 135 3.12 4.70 -15.43
C ARG A 135 3.72 6.10 -15.62
N ALA A 136 4.90 6.18 -16.23
CA ALA A 136 5.52 7.46 -16.55
C ALA A 136 4.68 8.28 -17.54
N TYR A 137 4.13 7.63 -18.58
CA TYR A 137 3.22 8.24 -19.53
C TYR A 137 1.95 8.79 -18.85
N GLN A 138 1.33 8.01 -17.95
CA GLN A 138 0.16 8.46 -17.18
C GLN A 138 0.43 9.66 -16.27
N GLN A 139 1.68 9.81 -15.80
CA GLN A 139 2.10 10.94 -14.96
C GLN A 139 2.46 12.20 -15.76
N SER A 140 2.65 12.07 -17.08
CA SER A 140 2.98 13.21 -17.95
C SER A 140 1.76 14.14 -18.16
N GLU A 141 2.02 15.45 -18.23
CA GLU A 141 1.00 16.46 -18.55
C GLU A 141 0.33 16.21 -19.91
N ALA A 142 1.06 15.57 -20.85
CA ALA A 142 0.52 15.14 -22.15
C ALA A 142 -0.62 14.12 -22.02
N TYR A 143 -0.61 13.25 -21.00
CA TYR A 143 -1.70 12.31 -20.73
C TYR A 143 -2.93 13.03 -20.18
N LYS A 144 -2.75 13.94 -19.22
CA LYS A 144 -3.83 14.72 -18.61
C LYS A 144 -4.56 15.57 -19.66
N VAL A 145 -3.81 16.34 -20.44
CA VAL A 145 -4.34 17.19 -21.53
C VAL A 145 -5.04 16.35 -22.62
N CYS A 146 -4.52 15.17 -22.95
CA CYS A 146 -5.16 14.28 -23.92
C CYS A 146 -6.46 13.65 -23.36
N THR A 147 -6.47 13.25 -22.09
CA THR A 147 -7.67 12.70 -21.44
C THR A 147 -8.78 13.74 -21.28
N GLU A 148 -8.42 14.98 -20.94
CA GLU A 148 -9.37 16.11 -20.83
C GLU A 148 -9.98 16.43 -22.20
N LYS A 149 -9.18 16.52 -23.27
CA LYS A 149 -9.69 16.73 -24.64
C LYS A 149 -10.60 15.60 -25.13
N ILE A 150 -10.37 14.36 -24.69
CA ILE A 150 -11.25 13.22 -25.02
C ILE A 150 -12.56 13.28 -24.23
N GLN A 151 -12.53 13.76 -22.97
CA GLN A 151 -13.73 13.95 -22.15
C GLN A 151 -14.56 15.15 -22.63
N GLU A 152 -13.93 16.26 -22.97
CA GLU A 152 -14.58 17.46 -23.50
C GLU A 152 -15.31 17.16 -24.83
N LYS A 153 -14.70 16.37 -25.71
CA LYS A 153 -15.35 15.89 -26.94
C LYS A 153 -16.51 14.93 -26.69
N LYS A 154 -16.53 14.20 -25.57
CA LYS A 154 -17.66 13.34 -25.18
C LYS A 154 -18.80 14.17 -24.58
N ILE A 155 -18.48 15.12 -23.69
CA ILE A 155 -19.46 16.03 -23.10
C ILE A 155 -20.13 16.87 -24.20
N LYS A 156 -19.35 17.40 -25.15
CA LYS A 156 -19.90 18.15 -26.29
C LYS A 156 -20.78 17.32 -27.22
N LYS A 157 -20.56 16.00 -27.29
CA LYS A 157 -21.39 15.07 -28.08
C LYS A 157 -22.69 14.68 -27.35
N GLU A 158 -22.67 14.66 -26.02
CA GLU A 158 -23.86 14.45 -25.19
C GLU A 158 -24.73 15.72 -25.13
N ASP A 159 -24.11 16.90 -25.08
CA ASP A 159 -24.80 18.21 -25.14
C ASP A 159 -25.46 18.47 -26.50
N SER A 160 -24.80 18.08 -27.61
CA SER A 160 -25.38 18.15 -28.95
C SER A 160 -26.53 17.14 -29.17
N GLY A 161 -26.71 16.16 -28.28
CA GLY A 161 -27.79 15.17 -28.33
C GLY A 161 -29.05 15.56 -27.55
N SER A 162 -28.98 16.58 -26.69
CA SER A 162 -30.10 17.03 -25.85
C SER A 162 -31.09 17.98 -26.59
N GLY A 163 -30.78 18.39 -27.82
CA GLY A 163 -31.59 19.34 -28.61
C GLY A 163 -32.79 18.74 -29.36
N LEU A 164 -33.07 17.44 -29.27
CA LEU A 164 -34.12 16.77 -30.07
C LEU A 164 -35.44 16.51 -29.32
N MET A 165 -35.64 17.07 -28.12
CA MET A 165 -36.87 16.80 -27.33
C MET A 165 -37.91 17.93 -27.31
N ASN A 166 -37.85 18.90 -28.23
CA ASN A 166 -38.77 20.05 -28.23
C ASN A 166 -39.57 20.28 -29.52
N THR A 167 -39.72 19.30 -30.42
CA THR A 167 -40.44 19.52 -31.69
C THR A 167 -41.49 18.45 -32.00
N LEU A 168 -42.39 18.12 -31.07
CA LEU A 168 -43.57 17.30 -31.41
C LEU A 168 -44.79 17.53 -30.50
N LEU A 169 -45.07 18.80 -30.20
CA LEU A 169 -46.41 19.24 -29.77
C LEU A 169 -46.86 20.38 -30.69
N ASN A 170 -47.21 20.07 -31.94
CA ASN A 170 -48.07 20.92 -32.76
C ASN A 170 -48.75 20.07 -33.84
N GLY A 171 -50.06 19.84 -33.70
CA GLY A 171 -50.83 19.06 -34.67
C GLY A 171 -51.28 19.87 -35.88
N HIS A 172 -51.36 19.23 -37.05
CA HIS A 172 -52.57 19.14 -37.89
C HIS A 172 -52.34 18.46 -39.26
N LYS A 173 -53.39 17.74 -39.69
CA LYS A 173 -53.82 17.37 -41.06
C LYS A 173 -53.11 16.23 -41.81
N GLY A 174 -53.79 15.07 -41.81
CA GLY A 174 -54.58 14.60 -42.97
C GLY A 174 -53.84 13.97 -44.15
N GLY A 175 -54.03 12.67 -44.34
CA GLY A 175 -53.71 11.95 -45.57
C GLY A 175 -53.77 10.43 -45.36
N ASP A 176 -54.92 9.83 -45.69
CA ASP A 176 -55.06 8.39 -45.87
C ASP A 176 -54.13 7.91 -47.00
N CYS A 177 -53.28 6.92 -46.72
CA CYS A 177 -52.84 5.95 -47.71
C CYS A 177 -52.56 4.60 -47.03
N ASP A 178 -53.31 3.61 -47.49
CA ASP A 178 -53.31 2.18 -47.20
C ASP A 178 -52.02 1.53 -46.66
N GLY A 179 -52.21 0.66 -45.66
CA GLY A 179 -51.55 -0.65 -45.68
C GLY A 179 -50.27 -0.83 -44.86
N PHE A 180 -50.25 -0.46 -43.57
CA PHE A 180 -49.36 -1.12 -42.61
C PHE A 180 -49.92 -1.03 -41.19
N SER A 181 -50.00 -2.16 -40.50
CA SER A 181 -50.62 -2.29 -39.19
C SER A 181 -50.05 -1.29 -38.17
N THR A 182 -50.91 -0.39 -37.75
CA THR A 182 -50.91 0.31 -36.47
C THR A 182 -50.62 -0.68 -35.32
N PHE A 183 -49.68 -0.31 -34.43
CA PHE A 183 -49.21 -1.02 -33.23
C PHE A 183 -48.23 -2.20 -33.39
N ASP A 184 -46.95 -1.89 -33.57
CA ASP A 184 -45.86 -2.50 -32.78
C ASP A 184 -44.57 -1.71 -33.01
N VAL A 185 -44.10 -0.96 -32.01
CA VAL A 185 -42.66 -0.67 -31.93
C VAL A 185 -42.07 -1.96 -31.37
N PRO A 186 -41.29 -2.75 -32.14
CA PRO A 186 -40.86 -4.04 -31.65
C PRO A 186 -39.99 -3.82 -30.41
N ILE A 187 -40.47 -4.29 -29.26
CA ILE A 187 -39.72 -4.46 -27.99
C ILE A 187 -38.45 -5.31 -28.16
N PHE A 188 -38.20 -5.81 -29.37
CA PHE A 188 -37.03 -6.56 -29.80
C PHE A 188 -36.32 -5.93 -31.01
N THR A 189 -36.49 -4.63 -31.25
CA THR A 189 -35.58 -3.92 -32.17
C THR A 189 -34.14 -4.10 -31.69
N GLU A 190 -33.21 -4.29 -32.64
CA GLU A 190 -31.79 -4.48 -32.34
C GLU A 190 -31.25 -3.34 -31.44
N GLU A 191 -31.75 -2.12 -31.66
CA GLU A 191 -31.43 -0.93 -30.87
C GLU A 191 -31.90 -1.01 -29.41
N PHE A 192 -33.13 -1.49 -29.14
CA PHE A 192 -33.63 -1.65 -27.77
C PHE A 192 -32.82 -2.70 -27.00
N LEU A 193 -32.48 -3.82 -27.65
CA LEU A 193 -31.67 -4.88 -27.05
C LEU A 193 -30.26 -4.40 -26.74
N ASP A 194 -29.64 -3.63 -27.64
CA ASP A 194 -28.31 -3.05 -27.43
C ASP A 194 -28.31 -1.98 -26.32
N GLN A 195 -29.34 -1.14 -26.24
CA GLN A 195 -29.51 -0.19 -25.14
C GLN A 195 -29.69 -0.91 -23.80
N ASN A 196 -30.51 -1.96 -23.74
CA ASN A 196 -30.70 -2.74 -22.52
C ASN A 196 -29.40 -3.44 -22.09
N LYS A 197 -28.66 -4.01 -23.05
CA LYS A 197 -27.34 -4.61 -22.81
C LYS A 197 -26.31 -3.59 -22.32
N ALA A 198 -26.33 -2.37 -22.86
CA ALA A 198 -25.47 -1.29 -22.40
C ALA A 198 -25.80 -0.87 -20.97
N ARG A 199 -27.10 -0.72 -20.66
CA ARG A 199 -27.60 -0.42 -19.31
C ARG A 199 -27.21 -1.51 -18.29
N GLU A 200 -27.39 -2.78 -18.64
CA GLU A 200 -26.95 -3.92 -17.83
C GLU A 200 -25.44 -3.96 -17.62
N ALA A 201 -24.66 -3.64 -18.65
CA ALA A 201 -23.20 -3.55 -18.52
C ALA A 201 -22.78 -2.41 -17.58
N GLU A 202 -23.46 -1.27 -17.65
CA GLU A 202 -23.21 -0.13 -16.77
C GLU A 202 -23.59 -0.44 -15.32
N LEU A 203 -24.76 -1.05 -15.07
CA LEU A 203 -25.15 -1.50 -13.73
C LEU A 203 -24.13 -2.47 -13.13
N ARG A 204 -23.60 -3.41 -13.93
CA ARG A 204 -22.52 -4.30 -13.47
C ARG A 204 -21.23 -3.54 -13.15
N ARG A 205 -20.88 -2.53 -13.96
CA ARG A 205 -19.72 -1.68 -13.73
C ARG A 205 -19.87 -0.89 -12.42
N LEU A 206 -21.04 -0.29 -12.20
CA LEU A 206 -21.37 0.47 -11.00
C LEU A 206 -21.34 -0.41 -9.75
N ARG A 207 -21.95 -1.60 -9.80
CA ARG A 207 -21.89 -2.58 -8.70
C ARG A 207 -20.45 -2.95 -8.36
N LYS A 208 -19.61 -3.21 -9.37
CA LYS A 208 -18.19 -3.51 -9.16
C LYS A 208 -17.43 -2.33 -8.54
N MET A 209 -17.73 -1.10 -8.94
CA MET A 209 -17.13 0.09 -8.37
C MET A 209 -17.58 0.32 -6.92
N ASN A 210 -18.86 0.14 -6.60
CA ASN A 210 -19.35 0.25 -5.23
C ASN A 210 -18.65 -0.74 -4.30
N VAL A 211 -18.52 -2.01 -4.71
CA VAL A 211 -17.78 -3.00 -3.93
C VAL A 211 -16.32 -2.57 -3.70
N ALA A 212 -15.66 -2.06 -4.74
CA ALA A 212 -14.28 -1.57 -4.60
C ALA A 212 -14.18 -0.35 -3.65
N PHE A 213 -15.16 0.56 -3.67
CA PHE A 213 -15.21 1.69 -2.73
C PHE A 213 -15.52 1.24 -1.31
N GLU A 214 -16.41 0.27 -1.13
CA GLU A 214 -16.71 -0.35 0.16
C GLU A 214 -15.45 -1.01 0.76
N GLU A 215 -14.69 -1.76 -0.05
CA GLU A 215 -13.41 -2.34 0.35
C GLU A 215 -12.39 -1.25 0.76
N GLN A 216 -12.26 -0.18 -0.01
CA GLN A 216 -11.38 0.95 0.32
C GLN A 216 -11.79 1.63 1.63
N ASN A 217 -13.09 1.89 1.81
CA ASN A 217 -13.63 2.48 3.03
C ASN A 217 -13.36 1.58 4.25
N ALA A 218 -13.50 0.25 4.10
CA ALA A 218 -13.19 -0.69 5.17
C ALA A 218 -11.69 -0.69 5.53
N VAL A 219 -10.79 -0.53 4.55
CA VAL A 219 -9.35 -0.37 4.81
C VAL A 219 -9.07 0.93 5.56
N LEU A 220 -9.65 2.05 5.11
CA LEU A 220 -9.47 3.35 5.75
C LEU A 220 -10.01 3.33 7.19
N GLN A 221 -11.19 2.76 7.42
CA GLN A 221 -11.76 2.61 8.76
C GLN A 221 -10.84 1.82 9.69
N ARG A 222 -10.27 0.70 9.23
CA ARG A 222 -9.28 -0.06 10.01
C ARG A 222 -8.03 0.76 10.34
N HIS A 223 -7.53 1.54 9.37
CA HIS A 223 -6.37 2.39 9.63
C HIS A 223 -6.68 3.49 10.65
N THR A 224 -7.83 4.16 10.52
CA THR A 224 -8.31 5.15 11.48
C THR A 224 -8.44 4.54 12.87
N GLN A 225 -9.07 3.36 13.00
CA GLN A 225 -9.19 2.66 14.28
C GLN A 225 -7.81 2.34 14.88
N SER A 226 -6.88 1.83 14.08
CA SER A 226 -5.52 1.54 14.54
C SER A 226 -4.80 2.79 15.04
N MET A 227 -4.96 3.93 14.34
CA MET A 227 -4.38 5.21 14.75
C MET A 227 -5.04 5.74 16.03
N SER A 228 -6.37 5.63 16.15
CA SER A 228 -7.10 6.00 17.36
C SER A 228 -6.65 5.18 18.56
N SER A 229 -6.51 3.86 18.43
CA SER A 229 -6.00 3.01 19.51
C SER A 229 -4.53 3.26 19.85
N ALA A 230 -3.72 3.71 18.89
CA ALA A 230 -2.35 4.14 19.17
C ALA A 230 -2.32 5.47 19.93
N ARG A 231 -3.16 6.42 19.53
CA ARG A 231 -3.34 7.70 20.22
C ARG A 231 -3.78 7.51 21.67
N GLU A 232 -4.80 6.67 21.90
CA GLU A 232 -5.31 6.40 23.25
C GLU A 232 -4.23 5.81 24.17
N ARG A 233 -3.41 4.89 23.65
CA ARG A 233 -2.27 4.34 24.41
C ARG A 233 -1.25 5.42 24.78
N LEU A 234 -0.91 6.30 23.85
CA LEU A 234 0.01 7.41 24.11
C LEU A 234 -0.57 8.41 25.12
N GLU A 235 -1.87 8.70 25.05
CA GLU A 235 -2.57 9.55 26.03
C GLU A 235 -2.54 8.92 27.43
N GLN A 236 -2.70 7.60 27.54
CA GLN A 236 -2.57 6.87 28.81
C GLN A 236 -1.13 6.90 29.35
N GLU A 237 -0.13 6.64 28.51
CA GLU A 237 1.29 6.72 28.89
C GLU A 237 1.67 8.13 29.36
N LEU A 238 1.22 9.16 28.64
CA LEU A 238 1.43 10.55 29.02
C LEU A 238 0.80 10.85 30.39
N ALA A 239 -0.45 10.43 30.62
CA ALA A 239 -1.12 10.64 31.90
C ALA A 239 -0.42 9.92 33.07
N LEU A 240 0.16 8.73 32.82
CA LEU A 240 0.97 8.02 33.82
C LEU A 240 2.27 8.76 34.13
N GLU A 241 2.98 9.25 33.11
CA GLU A 241 4.23 9.97 33.29
C GLU A 241 4.00 11.35 33.95
N GLU A 242 2.89 12.03 33.65
CA GLU A 242 2.46 13.25 34.34
C GLU A 242 2.23 12.99 35.84
N ARG A 243 1.52 11.92 36.19
CA ARG A 243 1.31 11.53 37.59
C ARG A 243 2.62 11.21 38.30
N ARG A 244 3.53 10.50 37.62
CA ARG A 244 4.86 10.19 38.15
C ARG A 244 5.67 11.46 38.40
N THR A 245 5.67 12.37 37.43
CA THR A 245 6.38 13.66 37.53
C THR A 245 5.81 14.50 38.67
N LEU A 246 4.49 14.56 38.81
CA LEU A 246 3.84 15.26 39.93
C LEU A 246 4.20 14.64 41.28
N ALA A 247 4.21 13.30 41.38
CA ALA A 247 4.61 12.61 42.60
C ALA A 247 6.07 12.92 42.97
N LEU A 248 6.99 12.89 42.00
CA LEU A 248 8.40 13.25 42.22
C LEU A 248 8.56 14.73 42.62
N GLN A 249 7.80 15.64 42.01
CA GLN A 249 7.79 17.06 42.41
C GLN A 249 7.28 17.25 43.84
N GLN A 250 6.24 16.52 44.25
CA GLN A 250 5.73 16.54 45.63
C GLN A 250 6.76 15.99 46.61
N GLN A 251 7.43 14.88 46.28
CA GLN A 251 8.51 14.31 47.10
C GLN A 251 9.67 15.31 47.24
N LEU A 252 10.12 15.91 46.13
CA LEU A 252 11.15 16.95 46.14
C LEU A 252 10.72 18.15 47.01
N GLN A 253 9.48 18.61 46.88
CA GLN A 253 8.96 19.72 47.68
C GLN A 253 8.92 19.37 49.17
N ALA A 254 8.51 18.14 49.53
CA ALA A 254 8.50 17.66 50.91
C ALA A 254 9.92 17.65 51.50
N VAL A 255 10.90 17.09 50.78
CA VAL A 255 12.31 17.10 51.19
C VAL A 255 12.82 18.54 51.36
N ARG A 256 12.52 19.45 50.42
CA ARG A 256 12.92 20.86 50.52
C ARG A 256 12.30 21.55 51.73
N GLN A 257 11.03 21.27 52.04
CA GLN A 257 10.35 21.80 53.22
C GLN A 257 10.99 21.27 54.51
N ALA A 258 11.24 19.97 54.59
CA ALA A 258 11.92 19.34 55.73
C ALA A 258 13.32 19.93 55.95
N LEU A 259 14.14 20.01 54.90
CA LEU A 259 15.46 20.64 54.97
C LEU A 259 15.37 22.11 55.42
N THR A 260 14.47 22.89 54.83
CA THR A 260 14.30 24.30 55.21
C THR A 260 13.93 24.42 56.69
N ALA A 261 13.02 23.59 57.19
CA ALA A 261 12.61 23.59 58.60
C ALA A 261 13.73 23.14 59.54
N SER A 262 14.43 22.04 59.25
CA SER A 262 15.49 21.52 60.11
C SER A 262 16.69 22.47 60.19
N PHE A 263 17.06 23.11 59.08
CA PHE A 263 18.15 24.07 59.02
C PHE A 263 17.77 25.50 59.45
N ALA A 264 16.49 25.79 59.71
CA ALA A 264 16.06 27.11 60.22
C ALA A 264 16.74 27.51 61.53
N SER A 265 17.14 26.53 62.33
CA SER A 265 17.87 26.73 63.60
C SER A 265 19.38 26.94 63.44
N LEU A 266 19.91 26.82 62.22
CA LEU A 266 21.33 26.89 61.91
C LEU A 266 21.63 28.06 60.96
N PRO A 267 21.90 29.28 61.47
CA PRO A 267 22.35 30.37 60.63
C PRO A 267 23.75 30.10 60.06
N VAL A 268 24.01 30.56 58.84
CA VAL A 268 25.35 30.45 58.23
C VAL A 268 26.38 31.24 59.06
N PRO A 269 27.55 30.66 59.41
CA PRO A 269 28.61 31.35 60.12
C PRO A 269 29.05 32.64 59.39
N GLY A 270 29.04 33.77 60.10
CA GLY A 270 29.48 35.07 59.59
C GLY A 270 28.41 35.91 58.89
N THR A 271 27.32 35.32 58.37
CA THR A 271 26.24 36.08 57.71
C THR A 271 24.92 36.06 58.49
N GLY A 272 24.68 35.06 59.34
CA GLY A 272 23.41 34.96 60.09
C GLY A 272 22.22 34.53 59.23
N GLU A 273 22.42 34.26 57.94
CA GLU A 273 21.35 33.91 57.00
C GLU A 273 20.76 32.54 57.33
N THR A 274 19.43 32.44 57.34
CA THR A 274 18.68 31.18 57.51
C THR A 274 18.01 30.78 56.19
N PRO A 275 17.77 29.47 55.96
CA PRO A 275 17.21 29.01 54.71
C PRO A 275 15.72 29.32 54.59
N THR A 276 15.30 29.72 53.39
CA THR A 276 13.91 29.72 52.92
C THR A 276 13.77 28.81 51.70
N LEU A 277 12.55 28.40 51.34
CA LEU A 277 12.29 27.44 50.25
C LEU A 277 12.91 27.83 48.89
N SER A 278 12.99 29.13 48.58
CA SER A 278 13.58 29.65 47.34
C SER A 278 15.09 29.85 47.43
N THR A 279 15.64 29.99 48.65
CA THR A 279 17.07 30.26 48.89
C THR A 279 17.86 29.04 49.36
N LEU A 280 17.18 27.90 49.59
CA LEU A 280 17.76 26.70 50.21
C LEU A 280 19.06 26.27 49.52
N ASP A 281 19.08 26.22 48.19
CA ASP A 281 20.25 25.76 47.43
C ASP A 281 21.45 26.70 47.62
N PHE A 282 21.21 28.00 47.65
CA PHE A 282 22.23 29.01 47.89
C PHE A 282 22.72 29.01 49.35
N TYR A 283 21.80 28.83 50.31
CA TYR A 283 22.13 28.64 51.72
C TYR A 283 23.05 27.41 51.91
N MET A 284 22.70 26.26 51.31
CA MET A 284 23.48 25.03 51.41
C MET A 284 24.88 25.21 50.79
N ALA A 285 24.98 25.90 49.64
CA ALA A 285 26.26 26.22 49.02
C ALA A 285 27.12 27.15 49.88
N ARG A 286 26.52 28.18 50.50
CA ARG A 286 27.23 29.07 51.44
C ARG A 286 27.68 28.32 52.69
N LEU A 287 26.81 27.50 53.27
CA LEU A 287 27.10 26.72 54.47
C LEU A 287 28.26 25.75 54.21
N HIS A 288 28.23 25.05 53.08
CA HIS A 288 29.33 24.18 52.64
C HIS A 288 30.65 24.96 52.50
N GLY A 289 30.63 26.09 51.78
CA GLY A 289 31.83 26.92 51.62
C GLY A 289 32.33 27.56 52.91
N ALA A 290 31.47 27.79 53.92
CA ALA A 290 31.90 28.26 55.24
C ALA A 290 32.64 27.14 56.01
N ILE A 291 32.13 25.91 55.94
CA ILE A 291 32.74 24.74 56.56
C ILE A 291 34.10 24.41 55.91
N GLU A 292 34.20 24.49 54.58
CA GLU A 292 35.44 24.19 53.86
C GLU A 292 36.59 25.16 54.19
N ARG A 293 36.29 26.43 54.51
CA ARG A 293 37.31 27.43 54.83
C ARG A 293 38.03 27.16 56.15
N ASP A 294 37.31 26.65 57.15
CA ASP A 294 37.89 26.29 58.43
C ASP A 294 37.17 25.08 59.06
N PRO A 295 37.56 23.85 58.71
CA PRO A 295 36.90 22.64 59.19
C PRO A 295 37.10 22.41 60.69
N ALA A 296 38.25 22.81 61.23
CA ALA A 296 38.61 22.58 62.63
C ALA A 296 37.77 23.45 63.58
N GLN A 297 37.46 24.69 63.18
CA GLN A 297 36.57 25.55 63.98
C GLN A 297 35.10 25.10 63.96
N HIS A 298 34.66 24.43 62.89
CA HIS A 298 33.26 24.09 62.68
C HIS A 298 32.91 22.62 62.99
N GLU A 299 33.74 21.88 63.73
CA GLU A 299 33.54 20.44 63.98
C GLU A 299 32.18 20.12 64.62
N ARG A 300 31.75 20.90 65.62
CA ARG A 300 30.42 20.74 66.26
C ARG A 300 29.27 21.00 65.29
N LEU A 301 29.43 21.99 64.41
CA LEU A 301 28.45 22.31 63.38
C LEU A 301 28.35 21.17 62.36
N ILE A 302 29.48 20.60 61.95
CA ILE A 302 29.53 19.45 61.03
C ILE A 302 28.77 18.24 61.62
N VAL A 303 28.98 17.93 62.91
CA VAL A 303 28.24 16.85 63.59
C VAL A 303 26.74 17.12 63.55
N ARG A 304 26.32 18.35 63.88
CA ARG A 304 24.90 18.72 63.89
C ARG A 304 24.26 18.64 62.49
N ILE A 305 24.98 19.06 61.45
CA ILE A 305 24.52 18.96 60.06
C ILE A 305 24.34 17.49 59.67
N LYS A 306 25.29 16.61 60.04
CA LYS A 306 25.18 15.17 59.79
C LYS A 306 23.95 14.55 60.45
N GLU A 307 23.66 14.92 61.70
CA GLU A 307 22.45 14.47 62.41
C GLU A 307 21.17 14.90 61.67
N ILE A 308 21.08 16.17 61.27
CA ILE A 308 19.94 16.71 60.54
C ILE A 308 19.74 15.98 59.20
N LEU A 309 20.83 15.80 58.44
CA LEU A 309 20.77 15.10 57.15
C LEU A 309 20.38 13.63 57.32
N ALA A 310 20.87 12.96 58.36
CA ALA A 310 20.48 11.58 58.67
C ALA A 310 18.99 11.48 59.02
N GLN A 311 18.46 12.44 59.79
CA GLN A 311 17.04 12.48 60.12
C GLN A 311 16.18 12.68 58.86
N VAL A 312 16.49 13.70 58.05
CA VAL A 312 15.72 14.00 56.82
C VAL A 312 15.81 12.84 55.82
N ALA A 313 16.96 12.19 55.71
CA ALA A 313 17.12 11.00 54.87
C ALA A 313 16.25 9.83 55.36
N SER A 314 16.12 9.63 56.68
CA SER A 314 15.28 8.55 57.22
C SER A 314 13.77 8.80 57.05
N GLU A 315 13.35 10.06 56.95
CA GLU A 315 11.93 10.43 56.86
C GLU A 315 11.44 10.57 55.41
N HIS A 316 12.33 10.86 54.45
CA HIS A 316 11.93 11.29 53.11
C HIS A 316 12.69 10.66 51.93
N LEU A 317 13.69 9.80 52.16
CA LEU A 317 14.39 9.04 51.12
C LEU A 317 14.15 7.53 51.28
#